data_AF-A0A7W6CCT5-F1
#
_entry.id   AF-A0A7W6CCT5-F1
#
_cell.length_a   1.000
_cell.length_b   1.000
_cell.length_c   1.000
_cell.angle_alpha   90.00
_cell.angle_beta   90.00
_cell.angle_gamma   90.00
#
_symmetry.space_group_name_H-M   'P 1'
#
loop_
_entity.id
_entity.type
_entity.pdbx_description
1 polymer ?
#
loop_
_entity_poly.entity_id
_entity_poly.type
_entity_poly.pdbx_seq_one_letter_code
_entity_poly.pdbx_strand_id
1 'polypeptide(L)'
;MKFDIAAKLVSPSQRAWVVHAGRARVNYRDFSDNGIVFLESPYLRLENHIVRSKSNLRRAIRRAVAWRKHAETTGSFAPSEILSDYDADTFKETDLQSLSGSINRLYGLAKKGDLVIVPGRDFSEGIAQPVIRLGEIVSDFNPSETYSGSKLSSQQVPFRKVRWLNVVPRKSITFELEKRIGKPPAVREVKIDRDNEELLKYAYDSYIFEGNSSSFVTADKYDARDFVVLNQSSELIAFLVSAHAVISKGIEPGTISDIRAFTEQHFQEAPIENIEVDFASPGHWRIVGATVSLAAFVSLGVAVFTSGESSASLKGGIEVMNSVSPEDGTAKDLQESMNILLDSVGKLPLEQATDTARKAKSVIGLQSSTKPVN
;
A
#
# COMPACT_ATOMS: atom_id res chain seq x y z
N MET A 1 8.11 12.84 -23.82
CA MET A 1 8.66 11.86 -22.85
C MET A 1 7.63 11.59 -21.79
N LYS A 2 7.42 10.33 -21.40
CA LYS A 2 6.26 9.96 -20.57
C LYS A 2 6.69 9.41 -19.21
N PHE A 3 6.03 9.86 -18.15
CA PHE A 3 6.27 9.39 -16.78
C PHE A 3 4.97 8.85 -16.17
N ASP A 4 5.09 7.76 -15.41
CA ASP A 4 4.00 7.19 -14.63
C ASP A 4 4.26 7.39 -13.14
N ILE A 5 3.41 8.20 -12.49
CA ILE A 5 3.52 8.49 -11.05
C ILE A 5 3.08 7.31 -10.18
N ALA A 6 2.28 6.39 -10.73
CA ALA A 6 1.76 5.21 -10.05
C ALA A 6 1.20 5.47 -8.63
N ALA A 7 0.67 6.67 -8.38
CA ALA A 7 0.22 7.09 -7.06
C ALA A 7 -1.18 6.53 -6.75
N LYS A 8 -1.32 5.85 -5.60
CA LYS A 8 -2.60 5.30 -5.17
C LYS A 8 -3.51 6.40 -4.61
N LEU A 9 -4.69 6.60 -5.21
CA LEU A 9 -5.76 7.34 -4.56
C LEU A 9 -6.45 6.44 -3.52
N VAL A 10 -6.32 6.79 -2.24
CA VAL A 10 -6.92 6.06 -1.13
C VAL A 10 -8.25 6.72 -0.77
N SER A 11 -9.35 5.99 -0.95
CA SER A 11 -10.68 6.50 -0.62
C SER A 11 -10.84 6.63 0.90
N PRO A 12 -11.51 7.68 1.42
CA PRO A 12 -11.90 7.74 2.83
C PRO A 12 -12.81 6.58 3.28
N SER A 13 -13.45 5.90 2.32
CA SER A 13 -14.27 4.72 2.57
C SER A 13 -13.50 3.40 2.55
N GLN A 14 -12.24 3.42 2.09
CA GLN A 14 -11.38 2.25 2.03
C GLN A 14 -11.04 1.78 3.44
N ARG A 15 -11.07 0.46 3.65
CA ARG A 15 -10.82 -0.16 4.95
C ARG A 15 -9.57 -1.01 4.90
N ALA A 16 -8.96 -1.24 6.07
CA ALA A 16 -7.93 -2.24 6.23
C ALA A 16 -8.45 -3.42 7.07
N TRP A 17 -8.16 -4.64 6.63
CA TRP A 17 -8.60 -5.87 7.27
C TRP A 17 -7.38 -6.66 7.73
N VAL A 18 -7.23 -6.82 9.05
CA VAL A 18 -6.26 -7.76 9.60
C VAL A 18 -6.85 -9.15 9.50
N VAL A 19 -6.18 -10.05 8.77
CA VAL A 19 -6.62 -11.42 8.54
C VAL A 19 -5.55 -12.39 9.04
N HIS A 20 -5.89 -13.15 10.07
CA HIS A 20 -5.00 -14.17 10.62
C HIS A 20 -5.09 -15.47 9.82
N ALA A 21 -3.95 -16.00 9.39
CA ALA A 21 -3.85 -17.20 8.56
C ALA A 21 -4.07 -18.52 9.34
N GLY A 22 -5.20 -18.60 10.06
CA GLY A 22 -5.55 -19.71 10.93
C GLY A 22 -4.84 -19.71 12.28
N ARG A 23 -5.17 -20.71 13.12
CA ARG A 23 -4.50 -20.97 14.40
C ARG A 23 -3.03 -21.24 14.15
N ALA A 24 -2.16 -20.65 14.97
CA ALA A 24 -0.70 -20.70 14.80
C ALA A 24 -0.19 -20.27 13.41
N ARG A 25 -1.00 -19.57 12.60
CA ARG A 25 -0.66 -19.08 11.25
C ARG A 25 -0.32 -20.20 10.26
N VAL A 26 -0.91 -21.38 10.41
CA VAL A 26 -0.60 -22.56 9.59
C VAL A 26 -0.86 -22.37 8.10
N ASN A 27 -1.79 -21.49 7.72
CA ASN A 27 -2.16 -21.23 6.32
C ASN A 27 -1.40 -20.04 5.71
N TYR A 28 -0.36 -19.51 6.37
CA TYR A 28 0.33 -18.31 5.90
C TYR A 28 0.96 -18.49 4.51
N ARG A 29 1.56 -19.66 4.25
CA ARG A 29 2.10 -20.00 2.92
C ARG A 29 1.02 -20.09 1.85
N ASP A 30 -0.12 -20.70 2.15
CA ASP A 30 -1.24 -20.75 1.23
C ASP A 30 -1.69 -19.34 0.83
N PHE A 31 -1.67 -18.39 1.77
CA PHE A 31 -2.00 -16.99 1.49
C PHE A 31 -0.96 -16.33 0.58
N SER A 32 0.33 -16.41 0.94
CA SER A 32 1.42 -15.76 0.20
C SER A 32 1.53 -16.28 -1.22
N ASP A 33 1.51 -17.60 -1.38
CA ASP A 33 1.89 -18.27 -2.62
C ASP A 33 0.77 -18.22 -3.66
N ASN A 34 -0.49 -18.20 -3.21
CA ASN A 34 -1.66 -18.20 -4.11
C ASN A 34 -2.32 -16.83 -4.26
N GLY A 35 -1.88 -15.80 -3.55
CA GLY A 35 -2.53 -14.47 -3.61
C GLY A 35 -3.96 -14.51 -3.09
N ILE A 36 -4.19 -15.19 -1.96
CA ILE A 36 -5.53 -15.37 -1.38
C ILE A 36 -5.53 -15.11 0.13
N VAL A 37 -6.71 -14.85 0.69
CA VAL A 37 -6.96 -14.95 2.12
C VAL A 37 -8.28 -15.64 2.40
N PHE A 38 -8.34 -16.41 3.49
CA PHE A 38 -9.54 -17.15 3.90
C PHE A 38 -9.58 -17.38 5.41
N LEU A 39 -10.75 -17.70 5.94
CA LEU A 39 -10.89 -18.14 7.34
C LEU A 39 -10.63 -19.64 7.45
N GLU A 40 -10.00 -20.08 8.54
CA GLU A 40 -9.83 -21.50 8.89
C GLU A 40 -11.20 -22.13 9.27
N SER A 41 -12.02 -22.37 8.26
CA SER A 41 -13.35 -22.95 8.38
C SER A 41 -13.56 -23.94 7.22
N PRO A 42 -12.94 -25.12 7.29
CA PRO A 42 -13.02 -26.09 6.19
C PRO A 42 -14.46 -26.51 5.93
N TYR A 43 -14.75 -26.83 4.66
CA TYR A 43 -16.08 -27.19 4.17
C TYR A 43 -17.15 -26.10 4.33
N LEU A 44 -16.75 -24.86 4.65
CA LEU A 44 -17.67 -23.74 4.69
C LEU A 44 -18.09 -23.39 3.27
N ARG A 45 -19.39 -23.56 2.97
CA ARG A 45 -19.98 -23.10 1.71
C ARG A 45 -20.84 -21.88 1.98
N LEU A 46 -20.48 -20.76 1.37
CA LEU A 46 -21.14 -19.46 1.56
C LEU A 46 -21.87 -19.06 0.28
N GLU A 47 -23.02 -19.65 -0.03
CA GLU A 47 -23.81 -19.21 -1.18
C GLU A 47 -24.41 -17.80 -0.97
N ASN A 48 -24.75 -17.09 -2.05
CA ASN A 48 -25.31 -15.73 -1.96
C ASN A 48 -26.51 -15.63 -1.01
N HIS A 49 -27.40 -16.62 -1.03
CA HIS A 49 -28.57 -16.67 -0.16
C HIS A 49 -28.23 -17.00 1.31
N ILE A 50 -27.06 -17.61 1.56
CA ILE A 50 -26.54 -17.93 2.90
C ILE A 50 -25.95 -16.66 3.52
N VAL A 51 -25.12 -15.92 2.79
CA VAL A 51 -24.49 -14.69 3.30
C VAL A 51 -25.53 -13.61 3.62
N ARG A 52 -26.63 -13.55 2.86
CA ARG A 52 -27.71 -12.58 3.09
C ARG A 52 -28.67 -12.92 4.24
N SER A 53 -28.63 -14.15 4.77
CA SER A 53 -29.53 -14.59 5.84
C SER A 53 -28.74 -14.99 7.08
N LYS A 54 -28.91 -14.23 8.17
CA LYS A 54 -28.27 -14.55 9.46
C LYS A 54 -28.57 -15.98 9.92
N SER A 55 -29.79 -16.45 9.72
CA SER A 55 -30.20 -17.82 10.06
C SER A 55 -29.42 -18.87 9.24
N ASN A 56 -29.37 -18.71 7.90
CA ASN A 56 -28.66 -19.64 7.03
C ASN A 56 -27.15 -19.60 7.26
N LEU A 57 -26.58 -18.42 7.54
CA LEU A 57 -25.18 -18.30 7.91
C LEU A 57 -24.87 -19.07 9.19
N ARG A 58 -25.73 -18.97 10.22
CA ARG A 58 -25.56 -19.73 11.47
C ARG A 58 -25.57 -21.24 11.22
N ARG A 59 -26.51 -21.71 10.41
CA ARG A 59 -26.58 -23.12 9.98
C ARG A 59 -25.33 -23.56 9.22
N ALA A 60 -24.84 -22.74 8.29
CA ALA A 60 -23.69 -23.06 7.46
C ALA A 60 -22.40 -23.18 8.30
N ILE A 61 -22.26 -22.33 9.32
CA ILE A 61 -21.17 -22.39 10.29
C ILE A 61 -21.24 -23.69 11.11
N ARG A 62 -22.42 -24.04 11.66
CA ARG A 62 -22.61 -25.30 12.41
C ARG A 62 -22.27 -26.52 11.56
N ARG A 63 -22.71 -26.52 10.29
CA ARG A 63 -22.36 -27.55 9.30
C ARG A 63 -20.84 -27.65 9.11
N ALA A 64 -20.15 -26.54 8.86
CA ALA A 64 -18.70 -26.52 8.69
C ALA A 64 -17.97 -27.11 9.92
N VAL A 65 -18.42 -26.77 11.13
CA VAL A 65 -17.86 -27.31 12.38
C VAL A 65 -18.10 -28.82 12.51
N ALA A 66 -19.29 -29.30 12.17
CA ALA A 66 -19.61 -30.73 12.19
C ALA A 66 -18.72 -31.52 11.20
N TRP A 67 -18.55 -31.00 9.98
CA TRP A 67 -17.68 -31.59 8.96
C TRP A 67 -16.20 -31.56 9.34
N ARG A 68 -15.72 -30.47 9.94
CA ARG A 68 -14.38 -30.41 10.53
C ARG A 68 -14.18 -31.51 11.56
N LYS A 69 -15.10 -31.65 12.52
CA LYS A 69 -15.02 -32.67 13.58
C LYS A 69 -15.02 -34.08 13.00
N HIS A 70 -15.84 -34.35 11.98
CA HIS A 70 -15.88 -35.64 11.29
C HIS A 70 -14.52 -35.97 10.64
N ALA A 71 -13.94 -35.02 9.92
CA ALA A 71 -12.63 -35.17 9.28
C ALA A 71 -11.48 -35.36 10.29
N GLU A 72 -11.53 -34.71 11.45
CA GLU A 72 -10.51 -34.85 12.51
C GLU A 72 -10.60 -36.18 13.28
N THR A 73 -11.80 -36.78 13.37
CA THR A 73 -12.04 -37.95 14.23
C THR A 73 -12.21 -39.27 13.47
N THR A 74 -12.10 -39.28 12.13
CA THR A 74 -12.35 -40.47 11.28
C THR A 74 -13.68 -41.18 11.64
N GLY A 75 -14.67 -40.43 12.12
CA GLY A 75 -15.87 -40.96 12.78
C GLY A 75 -16.88 -41.57 11.81
N SER A 76 -17.62 -42.56 12.28
CA SER A 76 -18.45 -43.49 11.50
C SER A 76 -19.74 -42.94 10.87
N PHE A 77 -20.15 -41.70 11.17
CA PHE A 77 -21.32 -41.06 10.55
C PHE A 77 -20.94 -39.71 9.94
N ALA A 78 -21.19 -39.58 8.63
CA ALA A 78 -21.04 -38.33 7.91
C ALA A 78 -22.10 -37.32 8.41
N PRO A 79 -21.71 -36.07 8.72
CA PRO A 79 -22.67 -35.00 9.03
C PRO A 79 -23.62 -34.74 7.85
N SER A 80 -24.83 -34.25 8.15
CA SER A 80 -25.78 -33.91 7.08
C SER A 80 -25.23 -32.82 6.15
N GLU A 81 -25.46 -32.96 4.85
CA GLU A 81 -25.20 -31.92 3.86
C GLU A 81 -26.31 -30.86 3.82
N ILE A 82 -27.51 -31.23 4.27
CA ILE A 82 -28.72 -30.40 4.20
C ILE A 82 -28.65 -29.31 5.26
N LEU A 83 -28.78 -28.05 4.83
CA LEU A 83 -28.61 -26.90 5.71
C LEU A 83 -29.70 -26.80 6.79
N SER A 84 -30.93 -27.22 6.48
CA SER A 84 -32.07 -27.17 7.42
C SER A 84 -31.95 -28.10 8.61
N ASP A 85 -31.08 -29.10 8.54
CA ASP A 85 -30.85 -30.07 9.63
C ASP A 85 -30.06 -29.44 10.79
N TYR A 86 -29.51 -28.25 10.57
CA TYR A 86 -28.78 -27.49 11.56
C TYR A 86 -29.67 -26.43 12.20
N ASP A 87 -29.45 -26.22 13.49
CA ASP A 87 -30.14 -25.19 14.26
C ASP A 87 -29.92 -23.79 13.67
N ALA A 88 -30.98 -22.99 13.64
CA ALA A 88 -30.99 -21.60 13.19
C ALA A 88 -30.80 -20.61 14.33
N ASP A 89 -30.88 -21.01 15.60
CA ASP A 89 -30.86 -20.12 16.75
C ASP A 89 -29.52 -19.42 16.92
N THR A 90 -29.51 -18.35 17.70
CA THR A 90 -28.30 -17.62 18.06
C THR A 90 -27.27 -18.55 18.70
N PHE A 91 -25.99 -18.31 18.39
CA PHE A 91 -24.90 -19.04 19.03
C PHE A 91 -24.87 -18.72 20.53
N LYS A 92 -24.77 -19.76 21.36
CA LYS A 92 -24.48 -19.61 22.79
C LYS A 92 -22.96 -19.62 23.02
N GLU A 93 -22.22 -20.20 22.07
CA GLU A 93 -20.78 -20.39 22.08
C GLU A 93 -20.05 -19.15 21.54
N THR A 94 -19.17 -18.57 22.35
CA THR A 94 -18.38 -17.38 22.01
C THR A 94 -17.54 -17.58 20.73
N ASP A 95 -16.99 -18.77 20.52
CA ASP A 95 -16.17 -19.07 19.34
C ASP A 95 -16.97 -19.00 18.03
N LEU A 96 -18.22 -19.49 18.03
CA LEU A 96 -19.09 -19.44 16.85
C LEU A 96 -19.57 -18.01 16.58
N GLN A 97 -19.82 -17.23 17.63
CA GLN A 97 -20.11 -15.79 17.48
C GLN A 97 -18.92 -15.05 16.85
N SER A 98 -17.70 -15.31 17.32
CA SER A 98 -16.47 -14.73 16.79
C SER A 98 -16.21 -15.12 15.33
N LEU A 99 -16.41 -16.40 14.99
CA LEU A 99 -16.30 -16.92 13.62
C LEU A 99 -17.34 -16.28 12.70
N SER A 100 -18.60 -16.19 13.14
CA SER A 100 -19.66 -15.52 12.38
C SER A 100 -19.35 -14.05 12.12
N GLY A 101 -18.81 -13.33 13.11
CA GLY A 101 -18.37 -11.96 12.94
C GLY A 101 -17.22 -11.83 11.93
N SER A 102 -16.26 -12.76 11.98
CA SER A 102 -15.14 -12.79 11.05
C SER A 102 -15.58 -13.11 9.62
N ILE A 103 -16.52 -14.05 9.43
CA ILE A 103 -17.12 -14.38 8.13
C ILE A 103 -17.81 -13.16 7.54
N ASN A 104 -18.63 -12.48 8.33
CA ASN A 104 -19.33 -11.28 7.87
C ASN A 104 -18.35 -10.17 7.47
N ARG A 105 -17.26 -9.96 8.22
CA ARG A 105 -16.24 -8.97 7.87
C ARG A 105 -15.53 -9.30 6.56
N LEU A 106 -14.97 -10.51 6.43
CA LEU A 106 -14.14 -10.85 5.27
C LEU A 106 -14.96 -11.08 3.98
N TYR A 107 -16.12 -11.72 4.09
CA TYR A 107 -16.89 -12.12 2.92
C TYR A 107 -18.12 -11.24 2.66
N GLY A 108 -18.63 -10.54 3.68
CA GLY A 108 -19.77 -9.64 3.57
C GLY A 108 -19.41 -8.16 3.45
N LEU A 109 -18.44 -7.68 4.21
CA LEU A 109 -18.13 -6.24 4.32
C LEU A 109 -16.91 -5.80 3.52
N ALA A 110 -15.86 -6.62 3.47
CA ALA A 110 -14.65 -6.28 2.72
C ALA A 110 -14.96 -6.15 1.22
N LYS A 111 -14.36 -5.17 0.55
CA LYS A 111 -14.61 -4.86 -0.86
C LYS A 111 -13.33 -4.90 -1.69
N LYS A 112 -13.49 -4.96 -3.01
CA LYS A 112 -12.38 -4.67 -3.93
C LYS A 112 -11.76 -3.32 -3.57
N GLY A 113 -10.43 -3.27 -3.52
CA GLY A 113 -9.66 -2.08 -3.15
C GLY A 113 -9.31 -1.97 -1.66
N ASP A 114 -10.00 -2.71 -0.77
CA ASP A 114 -9.64 -2.70 0.65
C ASP A 114 -8.24 -3.32 0.88
N LEU A 115 -7.54 -2.79 1.88
CA LEU A 115 -6.26 -3.30 2.32
C LEU A 115 -6.45 -4.58 3.15
N VAL A 116 -5.51 -5.51 3.01
CA VAL A 116 -5.43 -6.76 3.75
C VAL A 116 -4.07 -6.85 4.42
N ILE A 117 -4.08 -7.08 5.73
CA ILE A 117 -2.88 -7.14 6.57
C ILE A 117 -2.80 -8.55 7.16
N VAL A 118 -1.75 -9.29 6.82
CA VAL A 118 -1.55 -10.66 7.28
C VAL A 118 -0.29 -10.75 8.11
N PRO A 119 -0.40 -10.83 9.46
CA PRO A 119 0.75 -11.10 10.31
C PRO A 119 1.20 -12.55 10.13
N GLY A 120 2.48 -12.74 9.87
CA GLY A 120 3.05 -14.01 9.43
C GLY A 120 4.46 -14.27 9.92
N ARG A 121 5.13 -15.21 9.26
CA ARG A 121 6.57 -15.44 9.35
C ARG A 121 7.08 -15.72 7.94
N ASP A 122 8.15 -15.06 7.54
CA ASP A 122 8.84 -15.32 6.28
C ASP A 122 10.24 -15.87 6.55
N PHE A 123 10.80 -16.58 5.57
CA PHE A 123 12.16 -17.12 5.68
C PHE A 123 13.11 -16.21 4.90
N SER A 124 14.00 -15.52 5.63
CA SER A 124 15.10 -14.78 5.04
C SER A 124 16.41 -15.40 5.51
N GLU A 125 17.30 -15.74 4.58
CA GLU A 125 18.61 -16.35 4.87
C GLU A 125 18.52 -17.62 5.75
N GLY A 126 17.47 -18.43 5.56
CA GLY A 126 17.23 -19.64 6.35
C GLY A 126 16.66 -19.40 7.75
N ILE A 127 16.45 -18.14 8.17
CA ILE A 127 15.90 -17.77 9.47
C ILE A 127 14.44 -17.33 9.31
N ALA A 128 13.55 -17.92 10.11
CA ALA A 128 12.16 -17.50 10.17
C ALA A 128 12.01 -16.18 10.94
N GLN A 129 11.64 -15.11 10.25
CA GLN A 129 11.45 -13.78 10.83
C GLN A 129 9.97 -13.39 10.88
N PRO A 130 9.50 -12.73 11.97
CA PRO A 130 8.14 -12.24 12.04
C PRO A 130 7.95 -11.06 11.08
N VAL A 131 6.98 -11.20 10.18
CA VAL A 131 6.66 -10.18 9.17
C VAL A 131 5.17 -9.84 9.18
N ILE A 132 4.83 -8.73 8.55
CA ILE A 132 3.47 -8.32 8.24
C ILE A 132 3.40 -8.13 6.74
N ARG A 133 2.51 -8.88 6.09
CA ARG A 133 2.30 -8.81 4.65
C ARG A 133 1.09 -7.94 4.37
N LEU A 134 1.27 -6.95 3.52
CA LEU A 134 0.22 -6.03 3.09
C LEU A 134 -0.20 -6.37 1.66
N GLY A 135 -1.50 -6.36 1.40
CA GLY A 135 -2.07 -6.62 0.09
C GLY A 135 -3.36 -5.83 -0.13
N GLU A 136 -3.87 -5.89 -1.35
CA GLU A 136 -5.13 -5.26 -1.75
C GLU A 136 -6.09 -6.31 -2.30
N ILE A 137 -7.36 -6.28 -1.90
CA ILE A 137 -8.39 -7.15 -2.47
C ILE A 137 -8.63 -6.76 -3.93
N VAL A 138 -8.45 -7.69 -4.86
CA VAL A 138 -8.53 -7.38 -6.30
C VAL A 138 -9.90 -7.61 -6.94
N SER A 139 -10.78 -8.35 -6.27
CA SER A 139 -12.11 -8.67 -6.77
C SER A 139 -13.18 -8.66 -5.69
N ASP A 140 -14.43 -8.50 -6.11
CA ASP A 140 -15.57 -8.78 -5.26
C ASP A 140 -15.58 -10.25 -4.83
N PHE A 141 -16.26 -10.54 -3.73
CA PHE A 141 -16.38 -11.90 -3.23
C PHE A 141 -17.27 -12.74 -4.15
N ASN A 142 -16.73 -13.85 -4.64
CA ASN A 142 -17.49 -14.84 -5.39
C ASN A 142 -17.74 -16.08 -4.52
N PRO A 143 -18.98 -16.37 -4.11
CA PRO A 143 -19.30 -17.50 -3.23
C PRO A 143 -19.03 -18.89 -3.83
N SER A 144 -18.96 -19.00 -5.16
CA SER A 144 -18.68 -20.28 -5.83
C SER A 144 -17.18 -20.61 -5.89
N GLU A 145 -16.31 -19.63 -5.67
CA GLU A 145 -14.88 -19.85 -5.64
C GLU A 145 -14.46 -20.41 -4.28
N THR A 146 -13.85 -21.59 -4.29
CA THR A 146 -13.28 -22.23 -3.11
C THR A 146 -11.84 -22.65 -3.35
N TYR A 147 -11.03 -22.60 -2.30
CA TYR A 147 -9.67 -23.10 -2.27
C TYR A 147 -9.65 -24.43 -1.52
N SER A 148 -8.82 -25.37 -1.98
CA SER A 148 -8.54 -26.61 -1.27
C SER A 148 -7.03 -26.82 -1.23
N GLY A 149 -6.42 -26.51 -0.09
CA GLY A 149 -5.01 -26.76 0.15
C GLY A 149 -4.75 -28.18 0.64
N SER A 150 -3.47 -28.49 0.90
CA SER A 150 -3.03 -29.82 1.37
C SER A 150 -3.40 -30.12 2.83
N LYS A 151 -3.81 -29.10 3.59
CA LYS A 151 -4.14 -29.20 5.01
C LYS A 151 -5.64 -29.20 5.20
N LEU A 152 -6.10 -29.93 6.22
CA LEU A 152 -7.50 -29.91 6.64
C LEU A 152 -8.01 -28.49 6.92
N SER A 153 -7.16 -27.61 7.47
CA SER A 153 -7.45 -26.20 7.75
C SER A 153 -7.82 -25.35 6.52
N SER A 154 -7.56 -25.86 5.32
CA SER A 154 -7.67 -25.16 4.04
C SER A 154 -8.55 -25.90 3.04
N GLN A 155 -9.25 -26.96 3.47
CA GLN A 155 -10.03 -27.81 2.57
C GLN A 155 -11.40 -27.20 2.28
N GLN A 156 -11.72 -26.97 1.00
CA GLN A 156 -12.99 -26.38 0.54
C GLN A 156 -13.38 -25.10 1.31
N VAL A 157 -12.47 -24.14 1.39
CA VAL A 157 -12.69 -22.84 2.06
C VAL A 157 -13.02 -21.75 1.03
N PRO A 158 -13.98 -20.85 1.31
CA PRO A 158 -14.19 -19.68 0.47
C PRO A 158 -13.03 -18.72 0.68
N PHE A 159 -12.64 -17.96 -0.34
CA PHE A 159 -11.49 -17.06 -0.25
C PHE A 159 -11.74 -15.69 -0.90
N ARG A 160 -10.86 -14.74 -0.61
CA ARG A 160 -10.73 -13.45 -1.32
C ARG A 160 -9.41 -13.44 -2.07
N LYS A 161 -9.44 -13.01 -3.33
CA LYS A 161 -8.22 -12.77 -4.12
C LYS A 161 -7.55 -11.49 -3.65
N VAL A 162 -6.23 -11.55 -3.44
CA VAL A 162 -5.40 -10.47 -2.92
C VAL A 162 -4.16 -10.32 -3.79
N ARG A 163 -3.86 -9.09 -4.19
CA ARG A 163 -2.56 -8.71 -4.75
C ARG A 163 -1.67 -8.27 -3.60
N TRP A 164 -0.61 -9.01 -3.34
CA TRP A 164 0.38 -8.63 -2.34
C TRP A 164 1.16 -7.40 -2.82
N LEU A 165 1.28 -6.41 -1.93
CA LEU A 165 1.96 -5.14 -2.19
C LEU A 165 3.36 -5.18 -1.60
N ASN A 166 3.44 -5.35 -0.27
CA ASN A 166 4.70 -5.26 0.47
C ASN A 166 4.76 -6.28 1.62
N VAL A 167 5.99 -6.57 2.06
CA VAL A 167 6.28 -7.35 3.27
C VAL A 167 7.15 -6.51 4.18
N VAL A 168 6.67 -6.25 5.39
CA VAL A 168 7.33 -5.38 6.37
C VAL A 168 7.78 -6.20 7.56
N PRO A 169 9.05 -6.08 8.01
CA PRO A 169 9.48 -6.68 9.26
C PRO A 169 8.61 -6.19 10.41
N ARG A 170 8.11 -7.09 11.26
CA ARG A 170 7.18 -6.71 12.33
C ARG A 170 7.77 -5.68 13.31
N LYS A 171 9.09 -5.70 13.49
CA LYS A 171 9.85 -4.75 14.33
C LYS A 171 9.84 -3.31 13.80
N SER A 172 9.54 -3.11 12.52
CA SER A 172 9.57 -1.80 11.87
C SER A 172 8.27 -1.02 12.09
N ILE A 173 7.23 -1.67 12.61
CA ILE A 173 5.91 -1.07 12.84
C ILE A 173 5.85 -0.48 14.25
N THR A 174 5.17 0.66 14.41
CA THR A 174 4.89 1.24 15.73
C THR A 174 4.19 0.26 16.66
N PHE A 175 4.44 0.42 17.95
CA PHE A 175 3.86 -0.43 19.00
C PHE A 175 2.32 -0.34 19.04
N GLU A 176 1.78 0.86 18.77
CA GLU A 176 0.36 1.16 18.70
C GLU A 176 -0.31 0.39 17.58
N LEU A 177 0.28 0.40 16.39
CA LEU A 177 -0.23 -0.32 15.24
C LEU A 177 -0.04 -1.84 15.42
N GLU A 178 1.06 -2.28 15.99
CA GLU A 178 1.29 -3.69 16.34
C GLU A 178 0.21 -4.22 17.28
N LYS A 179 -0.17 -3.48 18.32
CA LYS A 179 -1.26 -3.84 19.25
C LYS A 179 -2.61 -3.99 18.53
N ARG A 180 -2.85 -3.24 17.46
CA ARG A 180 -4.08 -3.33 16.65
C ARG A 180 -4.06 -4.59 15.78
N ILE A 181 -2.91 -4.92 15.18
CA ILE A 181 -2.69 -6.08 14.29
C ILE A 181 -2.61 -7.41 15.07
N GLY A 182 -2.07 -7.42 16.28
CA GLY A 182 -1.74 -8.65 17.00
C GLY A 182 -2.89 -9.34 17.75
N LYS A 183 -4.06 -8.69 17.89
CA LYS A 183 -5.15 -9.15 18.77
C LYS A 183 -6.27 -9.88 18.00
N PRO A 184 -6.92 -10.90 18.62
CA PRO A 184 -8.15 -11.48 18.07
C PRO A 184 -9.23 -10.40 17.88
N PRO A 185 -10.20 -10.59 16.96
CA PRO A 185 -10.63 -11.83 16.28
C PRO A 185 -9.84 -12.20 15.01
N ALA A 186 -10.17 -13.34 14.38
CA ALA A 186 -9.50 -13.86 13.17
C ALA A 186 -9.52 -12.89 11.97
N VAL A 187 -10.59 -12.10 11.84
CA VAL A 187 -10.67 -10.96 10.93
C VAL A 187 -11.11 -9.73 11.70
N ARG A 188 -10.29 -8.68 11.65
CA ARG A 188 -10.51 -7.40 12.34
C ARG A 188 -10.44 -6.24 11.36
N GLU A 189 -11.33 -5.28 11.56
CA GLU A 189 -11.27 -3.99 10.87
C GLU A 189 -10.29 -3.05 11.56
N VAL A 190 -9.45 -2.39 10.77
CA VAL A 190 -8.68 -1.22 11.15
C VAL A 190 -9.11 -0.11 10.21
N LYS A 191 -9.70 0.94 10.78
CA LYS A 191 -10.11 2.11 10.02
C LYS A 191 -8.87 2.84 9.51
N ILE A 192 -8.87 3.21 8.24
CA ILE A 192 -7.86 4.10 7.65
C ILE A 192 -8.32 5.52 7.95
N ASP A 193 -7.62 6.17 8.88
CA ASP A 193 -7.81 7.54 9.33
C ASP A 193 -6.42 8.11 9.68
N ARG A 194 -6.35 9.38 10.09
CA ARG A 194 -5.07 10.04 10.44
C ARG A 194 -4.24 9.25 11.45
N ASP A 195 -4.87 8.60 12.42
CA ASP A 195 -4.18 7.80 13.45
C ASP A 195 -3.60 6.48 12.90
N ASN A 196 -4.06 6.02 11.74
CA ASN A 196 -3.65 4.77 11.10
C ASN A 196 -3.08 4.99 9.70
N GLU A 197 -2.79 6.23 9.30
CA GLU A 197 -2.25 6.54 7.98
C GLU A 197 -0.87 5.90 7.76
N GLU A 198 -0.16 5.60 8.85
CA GLU A 198 1.08 4.81 8.84
C GLU A 198 0.94 3.49 8.06
N LEU A 199 -0.25 2.87 8.05
CA LEU A 199 -0.51 1.68 7.23
C LEU A 199 -0.29 1.92 5.74
N LEU A 200 -0.66 3.11 5.25
CA LEU A 200 -0.50 3.49 3.85
C LEU A 200 0.98 3.64 3.49
N LYS A 201 1.80 4.16 4.41
CA LYS A 201 3.26 4.27 4.23
C LYS A 201 3.92 2.91 4.02
N TYR A 202 3.42 1.87 4.68
CA TYR A 202 3.89 0.50 4.49
C TYR A 202 3.30 -0.20 3.26
N ALA A 203 2.08 0.17 2.87
CA ALA A 203 1.37 -0.46 1.76
C ALA A 203 1.78 0.08 0.38
N TYR A 204 2.09 1.38 0.29
CA TYR A 204 2.31 2.08 -0.97
C TYR A 204 3.55 2.97 -0.93
N ASP A 205 4.29 2.99 -2.03
CA ASP A 205 5.42 3.92 -2.20
C ASP A 205 4.92 5.36 -2.36
N SER A 206 3.84 5.55 -3.14
CA SER A 206 3.15 6.83 -3.29
C SER A 206 1.64 6.69 -3.15
N TYR A 207 1.03 7.60 -2.39
CA TYR A 207 -0.43 7.64 -2.20
C TYR A 207 -0.95 9.06 -1.96
N ILE A 208 -2.25 9.24 -2.18
CA ILE A 208 -3.03 10.44 -1.88
C ILE A 208 -4.15 10.03 -0.93
N PHE A 209 -4.29 10.72 0.20
CA PHE A 209 -5.29 10.43 1.23
C PHE A 209 -5.76 11.71 1.93
N GLU A 210 -7.07 11.91 2.05
CA GLU A 210 -7.68 13.05 2.77
C GLU A 210 -7.13 14.45 2.42
N GLY A 211 -6.72 14.67 1.16
CA GLY A 211 -6.15 15.94 0.70
C GLY A 211 -4.64 16.05 0.85
N ASN A 212 -4.01 15.06 1.48
CA ASN A 212 -2.56 14.96 1.64
C ASN A 212 -1.97 14.00 0.61
N SER A 213 -0.67 14.14 0.37
CA SER A 213 0.09 13.24 -0.50
C SER A 213 1.34 12.73 0.21
N SER A 214 1.70 11.47 -0.06
CA SER A 214 2.96 10.89 0.36
C SER A 214 3.67 10.25 -0.82
N SER A 215 4.99 10.42 -0.87
CA SER A 215 5.86 9.76 -1.83
C SER A 215 7.16 9.31 -1.19
N PHE A 216 7.60 8.13 -1.61
CA PHE A 216 8.84 7.51 -1.21
C PHE A 216 9.92 7.73 -2.28
N VAL A 217 11.07 8.25 -1.85
CA VAL A 217 12.27 8.44 -2.68
C VAL A 217 13.40 7.65 -2.03
N THR A 218 13.92 6.67 -2.75
CA THR A 218 14.97 5.76 -2.28
C THR A 218 16.36 6.27 -2.62
N ALA A 219 17.33 5.90 -1.79
CA ALA A 219 18.77 5.99 -2.01
C ALA A 219 19.40 4.65 -1.58
N ASP A 220 19.13 3.61 -2.38
CA ASP A 220 19.43 2.21 -2.07
C ASP A 220 20.92 1.89 -2.00
N LYS A 221 21.79 2.68 -2.64
CA LYS A 221 23.24 2.50 -2.65
C LYS A 221 23.97 3.28 -1.56
N TYR A 222 23.27 4.07 -0.75
CA TYR A 222 23.93 4.87 0.28
C TYR A 222 24.59 4.00 1.36
N ASP A 223 25.88 4.22 1.58
CA ASP A 223 26.74 3.48 2.52
C ASP A 223 27.39 4.39 3.59
N ALA A 224 26.86 5.61 3.76
CA ALA A 224 27.36 6.66 4.64
C ALA A 224 28.69 7.34 4.25
N ARG A 225 29.34 6.95 3.14
CA ARG A 225 30.61 7.57 2.73
C ARG A 225 30.42 8.89 1.98
N ASP A 226 29.38 8.98 1.16
CA ASP A 226 29.15 10.10 0.25
C ASP A 226 28.15 11.14 0.78
N PHE A 227 28.42 11.67 1.98
CA PHE A 227 27.58 12.67 2.64
C PHE A 227 27.36 13.95 1.78
N VAL A 228 28.34 14.32 0.96
CA VAL A 228 28.23 15.47 0.04
C VAL A 228 27.12 15.25 -0.99
N VAL A 229 27.04 14.06 -1.58
CA VAL A 229 26.02 13.74 -2.58
C VAL A 229 24.65 13.63 -1.93
N LEU A 230 24.60 13.13 -0.69
CA LEU A 230 23.40 13.15 0.12
C LEU A 230 22.87 14.59 0.31
N ASN A 231 23.72 15.54 0.70
CA ASN A 231 23.32 16.93 0.87
C ASN A 231 22.82 17.56 -0.44
N GLN A 232 23.51 17.31 -1.55
CA GLN A 232 23.10 17.77 -2.88
C GLN A 232 21.72 17.21 -3.30
N SER A 233 21.41 15.98 -2.89
CA SER A 233 20.10 15.37 -3.15
C SER A 233 19.00 16.02 -2.32
N SER A 234 19.29 16.39 -1.07
CA SER A 234 18.38 17.16 -0.22
C SER A 234 18.13 18.57 -0.78
N GLU A 235 19.15 19.23 -1.35
CA GLU A 235 19.01 20.52 -2.04
C GLU A 235 18.08 20.41 -3.26
N LEU A 236 18.20 19.33 -4.04
CA LEU A 236 17.29 19.07 -5.17
C LEU A 236 15.84 18.87 -4.70
N ILE A 237 15.62 18.11 -3.62
CA ILE A 237 14.29 17.92 -3.03
C ILE A 237 13.74 19.25 -2.52
N ALA A 238 14.55 20.05 -1.82
CA ALA A 238 14.15 21.36 -1.33
C ALA A 238 13.76 22.31 -2.48
N PHE A 239 14.54 22.31 -3.57
CA PHE A 239 14.22 23.06 -4.78
C PHE A 239 12.86 22.67 -5.37
N LEU A 240 12.59 21.37 -5.51
CA LEU A 240 11.31 20.87 -6.02
C LEU A 240 10.13 21.25 -5.12
N VAL A 241 10.33 21.22 -3.80
CA VAL A 241 9.32 21.64 -2.82
C VAL A 241 9.04 23.15 -2.94
N SER A 242 10.08 23.98 -3.05
CA SER A 242 9.94 25.42 -3.27
C SER A 242 9.24 25.75 -4.58
N ALA A 243 9.57 25.03 -5.66
CA ALA A 243 8.93 25.20 -6.96
C ALA A 243 7.43 24.88 -6.89
N HIS A 244 7.04 23.78 -6.24
CA HIS A 244 5.63 23.45 -6.02
C HIS A 244 4.91 24.53 -5.21
N ALA A 245 5.54 25.07 -4.16
CA ALA A 245 4.95 26.12 -3.33
C ALA A 245 4.59 27.39 -4.13
N VAL A 246 5.42 27.77 -5.10
CA VAL A 246 5.17 28.92 -5.98
C VAL A 246 4.07 28.60 -7.00
N ILE A 247 4.21 27.49 -7.71
CA ILE A 247 3.30 27.10 -8.80
C ILE A 247 1.89 26.81 -8.29
N SER A 248 1.75 26.16 -7.13
CA SER A 248 0.45 25.84 -6.52
C SER A 248 -0.36 27.07 -6.11
N LYS A 249 0.28 28.24 -5.97
CA LYS A 249 -0.39 29.53 -5.74
C LYS A 249 -0.83 30.22 -7.02
N GLY A 250 -0.63 29.60 -8.20
CA GLY A 250 -0.89 30.22 -9.49
C GLY A 250 0.10 31.34 -9.83
N ILE A 251 1.25 31.38 -9.16
CA ILE A 251 2.31 32.34 -9.43
C ILE A 251 3.26 31.72 -10.43
N GLU A 252 3.49 32.37 -11.57
CA GLU A 252 4.56 31.97 -12.48
C GLU A 252 5.92 32.22 -11.80
N PRO A 253 6.82 31.22 -11.69
CA PRO A 253 8.10 31.38 -11.01
C PRO A 253 9.05 32.41 -11.64
N GLY A 254 8.71 32.94 -12.82
CA GLY A 254 9.62 33.74 -13.64
C GLY A 254 10.81 32.92 -14.13
N THR A 255 11.91 33.58 -14.48
CA THR A 255 13.15 32.89 -14.87
C THR A 255 14.00 32.57 -13.64
N ILE A 256 14.13 31.28 -13.32
CA ILE A 256 14.97 30.79 -12.24
C ILE A 256 16.41 30.68 -12.74
N SER A 257 17.24 31.67 -12.38
CA SER A 257 18.66 31.74 -12.76
C SER A 257 19.61 31.19 -11.69
N ASP A 258 19.15 31.09 -10.44
CA ASP A 258 19.87 30.53 -9.30
C ASP A 258 18.92 29.66 -8.47
N ILE A 259 19.16 28.34 -8.48
CA ILE A 259 18.34 27.36 -7.76
C ILE A 259 18.40 27.58 -6.26
N ARG A 260 19.57 27.93 -5.71
CA ARG A 260 19.75 28.07 -4.27
C ARG A 260 19.02 29.29 -3.75
N ALA A 261 19.20 30.44 -4.41
CA ALA A 261 18.51 31.67 -4.05
C ALA A 261 16.98 31.50 -4.13
N PHE A 262 16.50 30.86 -5.20
CA PHE A 262 15.07 30.54 -5.35
C PHE A 262 14.55 29.62 -4.23
N THR A 263 15.34 28.60 -3.87
CA THR A 263 14.97 27.65 -2.81
C THR A 263 14.88 28.36 -1.46
N GLU A 264 15.90 29.14 -1.08
CA GLU A 264 15.95 29.89 0.18
C GLU A 264 14.78 30.87 0.32
N GLN A 265 14.35 31.49 -0.79
CA GLN A 265 13.24 32.43 -0.81
C GLN A 265 11.88 31.75 -0.55
N HIS A 266 11.62 30.59 -1.16
CA HIS A 266 10.27 30.02 -1.24
C HIS A 266 10.05 28.75 -0.42
N PHE A 267 11.09 28.13 0.13
CA PHE A 267 10.95 26.85 0.85
C PHE A 267 10.02 26.96 2.07
N GLN A 268 10.10 28.08 2.80
CA GLN A 268 9.27 28.33 3.99
C GLN A 268 7.77 28.51 3.66
N GLU A 269 7.44 28.71 2.38
CA GLU A 269 6.06 28.86 1.92
C GLU A 269 5.40 27.52 1.57
N ALA A 270 6.17 26.43 1.57
CA ALA A 270 5.70 25.13 1.11
C ALA A 270 4.77 24.46 2.14
N PRO A 271 3.63 23.88 1.69
CA PRO A 271 2.69 23.20 2.56
C PRO A 271 3.18 21.77 2.91
N ILE A 272 4.29 21.68 3.63
CA ILE A 272 4.91 20.43 4.09
C ILE A 272 4.29 20.03 5.43
N GLU A 273 3.79 18.80 5.56
CA GLU A 273 3.43 18.26 6.87
C GLU A 273 4.65 17.62 7.54
N ASN A 274 5.39 16.82 6.79
CA ASN A 274 6.56 16.12 7.29
C ASN A 274 7.53 15.72 6.15
N ILE A 275 8.83 15.72 6.42
CA ILE A 275 9.84 15.06 5.59
C ILE A 275 10.60 14.11 6.49
N GLU A 276 10.36 12.82 6.31
CA GLU A 276 11.08 11.75 7.03
C GLU A 276 12.34 11.43 6.25
N VAL A 277 13.46 11.32 6.96
CA VAL A 277 14.77 11.06 6.39
C VAL A 277 15.44 9.97 7.22
N ASP A 278 15.73 8.82 6.60
CA ASP A 278 16.45 7.72 7.26
C ASP A 278 17.53 7.20 6.31
N PHE A 279 18.77 7.19 6.81
CA PHE A 279 19.96 6.80 6.05
C PHE A 279 20.70 5.63 6.68
N ALA A 280 19.98 4.73 7.36
CA ALA A 280 20.42 3.36 7.56
C ALA A 280 20.24 2.57 6.26
N SER A 281 21.32 2.02 5.69
CA SER A 281 21.27 1.32 4.39
C SER A 281 20.16 0.24 4.34
N PRO A 282 19.19 0.31 3.40
CA PRO A 282 19.03 1.32 2.34
C PRO A 282 18.41 2.64 2.82
N GLY A 283 18.99 3.76 2.40
CA GLY A 283 18.51 5.10 2.77
C GLY A 283 17.28 5.55 1.97
N HIS A 284 16.51 6.48 2.52
CA HIS A 284 15.33 7.04 1.88
C HIS A 284 14.91 8.42 2.41
N TRP A 285 14.08 9.10 1.61
CA TRP A 285 13.22 10.20 2.02
C TRP A 285 11.76 9.77 1.85
N ARG A 286 10.92 10.14 2.81
CA ARG A 286 9.46 10.13 2.64
C ARG A 286 8.93 11.54 2.82
N ILE A 287 8.37 12.07 1.74
CA ILE A 287 7.78 13.42 1.73
C ILE A 287 6.29 13.25 1.99
N VAL A 288 5.76 13.99 2.97
CA VAL A 288 4.33 14.08 3.29
C VAL A 288 3.91 15.55 3.12
N GLY A 289 3.09 15.81 2.11
CA GLY A 289 2.59 17.14 1.80
C GLY A 289 1.15 17.34 2.25
N ALA A 290 0.83 18.55 2.72
CA ALA A 290 -0.52 18.98 3.10
C ALA A 290 -1.41 19.29 1.87
N THR A 291 -0.95 18.89 0.68
CA THR A 291 -1.67 19.04 -0.58
C THR A 291 -1.58 17.75 -1.37
N VAL A 292 -2.57 17.53 -2.23
CA VAL A 292 -2.72 16.33 -3.06
C VAL A 292 -1.54 16.14 -4.03
N SER A 293 -0.88 17.21 -4.44
CA SER A 293 0.13 17.18 -5.50
C SER A 293 1.58 17.31 -5.02
N LEU A 294 1.87 17.84 -3.82
CA LEU A 294 3.26 18.15 -3.41
C LEU A 294 4.19 16.92 -3.46
N ALA A 295 3.86 15.85 -2.76
CA ALA A 295 4.75 14.68 -2.69
C ALA A 295 4.86 13.99 -4.07
N ALA A 296 3.78 13.98 -4.85
CA ALA A 296 3.79 13.44 -6.21
C ALA A 296 4.63 14.31 -7.16
N PHE A 297 4.58 15.64 -7.02
CA PHE A 297 5.38 16.60 -7.78
C PHE A 297 6.87 16.43 -7.51
N VAL A 298 7.26 16.30 -6.23
CA VAL A 298 8.66 16.06 -5.86
C VAL A 298 9.13 14.70 -6.41
N SER A 299 8.32 13.65 -6.27
CA SER A 299 8.63 12.32 -6.84
C SER A 299 8.81 12.38 -8.37
N LEU A 300 7.92 13.08 -9.07
CA LEU A 300 8.02 13.32 -10.51
C LEU A 300 9.28 14.10 -10.87
N GLY A 301 9.58 15.19 -10.16
CA GLY A 301 10.78 16.00 -10.41
C GLY A 301 12.07 15.21 -10.25
N VAL A 302 12.16 14.37 -9.22
CA VAL A 302 13.29 13.45 -9.05
C VAL A 302 13.38 12.47 -10.23
N ALA A 303 12.28 11.87 -10.68
CA ALA A 303 12.28 10.98 -11.84
C ALA A 303 12.72 11.69 -13.13
N VAL A 304 12.23 12.91 -13.34
CA VAL A 304 12.54 13.76 -14.50
C VAL A 304 14.03 14.10 -14.53
N PHE A 305 14.60 14.62 -13.44
CA PHE A 305 16.01 15.00 -13.41
C PHE A 305 16.96 13.80 -13.40
N THR A 306 16.53 12.64 -12.90
CA THR A 306 17.32 11.39 -12.93
C THR A 306 17.15 10.56 -14.21
N SER A 307 16.31 10.98 -15.16
CA SER A 307 16.01 10.26 -16.41
C SER A 307 17.21 10.12 -17.34
N GLY A 308 18.20 11.03 -17.23
CA GLY A 308 19.37 11.08 -18.12
C GLY A 308 19.16 11.98 -19.34
N GLU A 309 18.03 12.66 -19.41
CA GLU A 309 17.62 13.43 -20.59
C GLU A 309 18.34 14.77 -20.69
N SER A 310 18.37 15.33 -21.91
CA SER A 310 19.04 16.62 -22.17
C SER A 310 18.16 17.79 -21.72
N SER A 311 18.80 18.90 -21.33
CA SER A 311 18.10 20.14 -20.97
C SER A 311 17.16 20.63 -22.08
N ALA A 312 17.57 20.47 -23.35
CA ALA A 312 16.75 20.80 -24.52
C ALA A 312 15.51 19.89 -24.64
N SER A 313 15.65 18.58 -24.37
CA SER A 313 14.50 17.67 -24.40
C SER A 313 13.53 17.94 -23.26
N LEU A 314 14.03 18.24 -22.05
CA LEU A 314 13.19 18.58 -20.90
C LEU A 314 12.41 19.89 -21.14
N LYS A 315 13.03 20.88 -21.79
CA LYS A 315 12.38 22.12 -22.25
C LYS A 315 11.30 21.89 -23.32
N GLY A 316 11.31 20.73 -24.00
CA GLY A 316 10.23 20.34 -24.90
C GLY A 316 8.96 19.87 -24.18
N GLY A 317 9.01 19.75 -22.86
CA GLY A 317 7.92 19.29 -22.02
C GLY A 317 7.89 17.78 -21.81
N ILE A 318 7.12 17.37 -20.80
CA ILE A 318 6.87 15.97 -20.46
C ILE A 318 5.38 15.65 -20.52
N GLU A 319 5.08 14.36 -20.60
CA GLU A 319 3.77 13.77 -20.42
C GLU A 319 3.75 12.98 -19.11
N VAL A 320 2.64 13.08 -18.37
CA VAL A 320 2.48 12.37 -17.10
C VAL A 320 1.19 11.56 -17.13
N MET A 321 1.26 10.34 -16.63
CA MET A 321 0.10 9.47 -16.42
C MET A 321 0.10 8.89 -15.01
N ASN A 322 -1.05 8.35 -14.59
CA ASN A 322 -1.16 7.56 -13.37
C ASN A 322 -1.77 6.19 -13.72
N SER A 323 -0.94 5.16 -13.86
CA SER A 323 -1.41 3.81 -14.20
C SER A 323 -2.25 3.17 -13.09
N VAL A 324 -2.08 3.60 -11.85
CA VAL A 324 -2.78 3.06 -10.67
C VAL A 324 -4.16 3.70 -10.49
N SER A 325 -4.33 4.94 -10.92
CA SER A 325 -5.60 5.67 -10.86
C SER A 325 -5.77 6.54 -12.13
N PRO A 326 -6.10 5.94 -13.29
CA PRO A 326 -6.05 6.60 -14.59
C PRO A 326 -7.15 7.64 -14.83
N GLU A 327 -8.24 7.58 -14.07
CA GLU A 327 -9.36 8.53 -14.15
C GLU A 327 -9.13 9.80 -13.31
N ASP A 328 -8.04 9.83 -12.54
CA ASP A 328 -7.73 10.93 -11.63
C ASP A 328 -7.01 12.09 -12.35
N GLY A 329 -7.44 13.33 -12.08
CA GLY A 329 -6.92 14.54 -12.71
C GLY A 329 -5.48 14.89 -12.31
N THR A 330 -4.97 14.33 -11.20
CA THR A 330 -3.67 14.70 -10.61
C THR A 330 -2.52 14.56 -11.61
N ALA A 331 -2.52 13.54 -12.47
CA ALA A 331 -1.44 13.37 -13.45
C ALA A 331 -1.34 14.57 -14.41
N LYS A 332 -2.49 15.10 -14.86
CA LYS A 332 -2.53 16.26 -15.75
C LYS A 332 -2.07 17.53 -15.05
N ASP A 333 -2.51 17.75 -13.81
CA ASP A 333 -2.12 18.91 -13.01
C ASP A 333 -0.62 18.91 -12.71
N LEU A 334 -0.06 17.72 -12.43
CA LEU A 334 1.38 17.52 -12.25
C LEU A 334 2.17 17.75 -13.55
N GLN A 335 1.63 17.31 -14.70
CA GLN A 335 2.24 17.56 -15.99
C GLN A 335 2.36 19.06 -16.27
N GLU A 336 1.26 19.79 -16.09
CA GLU A 336 1.23 21.24 -16.29
C GLU A 336 2.20 21.95 -15.34
N SER A 337 2.13 21.63 -14.05
CA SER A 337 3.02 22.21 -13.04
C SER A 337 4.50 21.92 -13.34
N MET A 338 4.84 20.69 -13.75
CA MET A 338 6.21 20.33 -14.05
C MET A 338 6.71 21.02 -15.32
N ASN A 339 5.87 21.16 -16.34
CA ASN A 339 6.24 21.88 -17.56
C ASN A 339 6.44 23.38 -17.27
N ILE A 340 5.62 24.00 -16.42
CA ILE A 340 5.85 25.38 -15.95
C ILE A 340 7.22 25.48 -15.27
N LEU A 341 7.56 24.55 -14.36
CA LEU A 341 8.88 24.54 -13.73
C LEU A 341 10.00 24.42 -14.78
N LEU A 342 9.90 23.45 -15.67
CA LEU A 342 10.92 23.19 -16.69
C LEU A 342 11.12 24.42 -17.60
N ASP A 343 10.05 25.14 -17.94
CA ASP A 343 10.09 26.38 -18.72
C ASP A 343 10.68 27.57 -17.94
N SER A 344 10.40 27.66 -16.65
CA SER A 344 10.93 28.69 -15.76
C SER A 344 12.43 28.54 -15.46
N VAL A 345 12.97 27.33 -15.41
CA VAL A 345 14.39 27.12 -15.05
C VAL A 345 15.32 27.46 -16.22
N GLY A 346 16.26 28.38 -16.00
CA GLY A 346 17.27 28.72 -17.00
C GLY A 346 18.09 27.50 -17.45
N LYS A 347 18.64 27.54 -18.68
CA LYS A 347 19.38 26.39 -19.24
C LYS A 347 20.50 25.87 -18.33
N LEU A 348 21.34 26.78 -17.82
CA LEU A 348 22.47 26.42 -16.95
C LEU A 348 22.01 25.81 -15.61
N PRO A 349 21.09 26.44 -14.85
CA PRO A 349 20.51 25.80 -13.66
C PRO A 349 19.85 24.45 -13.93
N LEU A 350 19.16 24.31 -15.08
CA LEU A 350 18.53 23.03 -15.46
C LEU A 350 19.56 21.93 -15.67
N GLU A 351 20.67 22.25 -16.34
CA GLU A 351 21.81 21.34 -16.51
C GLU A 351 22.42 20.96 -15.15
N GLN A 352 22.61 21.93 -14.26
CA GLN A 352 23.11 21.68 -12.90
C GLN A 352 22.20 20.77 -12.08
N ALA A 353 20.88 20.99 -12.10
CA ALA A 353 19.91 20.14 -11.41
C ALA A 353 19.94 18.71 -11.96
N THR A 354 19.99 18.58 -13.28
CA THR A 354 20.03 17.28 -13.95
C THR A 354 21.34 16.54 -13.65
N ASP A 355 22.49 17.22 -13.68
CA ASP A 355 23.78 16.61 -13.34
C ASP A 355 23.86 16.19 -11.87
N THR A 356 23.32 17.02 -10.97
CA THR A 356 23.21 16.70 -9.54
C THR A 356 22.37 15.45 -9.34
N ALA A 357 21.19 15.38 -9.97
CA ALA A 357 20.30 14.23 -9.89
C ALA A 357 20.94 12.95 -10.46
N ARG A 358 21.62 13.04 -11.62
CA ARG A 358 22.35 11.91 -12.21
C ARG A 358 23.46 11.40 -11.30
N LYS A 359 24.23 12.31 -10.71
CA LYS A 359 25.29 11.96 -9.74
C LYS A 359 24.70 11.31 -8.49
N ALA A 360 23.58 11.81 -7.98
CA ALA A 360 22.87 11.21 -6.86
C ALA A 360 22.36 9.79 -7.20
N LYS A 361 21.78 9.60 -8.39
CA LYS A 361 21.36 8.28 -8.87
C LYS A 361 22.51 7.29 -9.01
N SER A 362 23.67 7.74 -9.50
CA SER A 362 24.82 6.86 -9.70
C SER A 362 25.50 6.47 -8.38
N VAL A 363 25.71 7.45 -7.48
CA VAL A 363 26.46 7.28 -6.23
C VAL A 363 25.60 6.69 -5.11
N ILE A 364 24.49 7.37 -4.77
CA ILE A 364 23.65 6.98 -3.62
C ILE A 364 22.40 6.21 -4.04
N GLY A 365 22.17 6.03 -5.34
CA GLY A 365 21.01 5.27 -5.82
C GLY A 365 19.69 6.04 -5.76
N LEU A 366 19.75 7.38 -5.86
CA LEU A 366 18.56 8.22 -5.84
C LEU A 366 17.54 7.81 -6.92
N GLN A 367 16.36 7.38 -6.49
CA GLN A 367 15.24 6.99 -7.35
C GLN A 367 13.92 7.30 -6.66
N SER A 368 12.91 7.70 -7.42
CA SER A 368 11.56 7.89 -6.90
C SER A 368 10.62 6.77 -7.34
N SER A 369 9.43 6.72 -6.76
CA SER A 369 8.35 5.79 -7.14
C SER A 369 7.84 6.02 -8.57
N THR A 370 7.98 7.24 -9.09
CA THR A 370 7.62 7.62 -10.46
C THR A 370 8.60 7.02 -11.45
N LYS A 371 8.10 6.40 -12.52
CA LYS A 371 8.92 5.71 -13.52
C LYS A 371 8.80 6.31 -14.91
N PRO A 372 9.89 6.41 -15.69
CA PRO A 372 9.78 6.68 -17.12
C PRO A 372 9.05 5.52 -17.81
N VAL A 373 8.16 5.85 -18.75
CA VAL A 373 7.43 4.89 -19.58
C VAL A 373 8.04 4.94 -20.98
N ASN A 374 8.54 3.80 -21.44
CA ASN A 374 9.07 3.64 -22.79
C ASN A 374 7.97 3.51 -23.83
#